data_AF-A0A833XRX2-F1
#
_entry.id   AF-A0A833XRX2-F1
#
_cell.length_a   1.000
_cell.length_b   1.000
_cell.length_c   1.000
_cell.angle_alpha   90.00
_cell.angle_beta   90.00
_cell.angle_gamma   90.00
#
_symmetry.space_group_name_H-M   'P 1'
#
loop_
_entity.id
_entity.type
_entity.pdbx_description
1 polymer ?
#
loop_
_entity_poly.entity_id
_entity_poly.type
_entity_poly.pdbx_seq_one_letter_code
_entity_poly.pdbx_strand_id
1 'polypeptide(L)'
;MANKIYIMEFMLETICDIKNNKKRPKEDPGHHTRIKKWLQKLRVEDVLIRGLKWSKLVDPEKKGQWWLSGDMASTMDNVKEVASNIDKEVLEAQKMLQLAAAQRMNTDARRAVFCIVMSGEDYIDTFEKLLRLDLHGKQFCLWDHFKELELMQHTRSLHLAKFAAEMLASFTLSLAVLKSVELGDIRQLTPRRIMHFRMLFEALFEYSDKLIWNIFTRVAVTPDLESLRHGIEFFIKEYIVKTNKAITEKFRVVKRALNNAEGILM
;
A
#
# COMPACT_ATOMS: atom_id res chain seq x y z
N MET A 1 -12.91 2.30 -32.00
CA MET A 1 -13.12 1.80 -30.63
C MET A 1 -13.49 0.31 -30.63
N ALA A 2 -14.41 -0.15 -31.49
CA ALA A 2 -14.82 -1.56 -31.63
C ALA A 2 -13.67 -2.58 -31.85
N ASN A 3 -12.65 -2.26 -32.64
CA ASN A 3 -11.54 -3.19 -32.92
C ASN A 3 -10.67 -3.53 -31.69
N LYS A 4 -10.57 -2.64 -30.69
CA LYS A 4 -9.80 -2.93 -29.46
C LYS A 4 -10.56 -3.87 -28.52
N ILE A 5 -11.88 -3.76 -28.48
CA ILE A 5 -12.76 -4.61 -27.67
C ILE A 5 -12.71 -6.05 -28.22
N TYR A 6 -12.81 -6.19 -29.55
CA TYR A 6 -12.73 -7.49 -30.21
C TYR A 6 -11.42 -8.23 -29.95
N ILE A 7 -10.28 -7.52 -29.95
CA ILE A 7 -8.96 -8.11 -29.65
C ILE A 7 -8.90 -8.60 -28.19
N MET A 8 -9.48 -7.84 -27.26
CA MET A 8 -9.47 -8.20 -25.84
C MET A 8 -10.40 -9.38 -25.55
N GLU A 9 -11.59 -9.42 -26.16
CA GLU A 9 -12.52 -10.54 -26.09
C GLU A 9 -11.90 -11.82 -26.66
N PHE A 10 -11.26 -11.72 -27.84
CA PHE A 10 -10.57 -12.86 -28.45
C PHE A 10 -9.41 -13.38 -27.58
N MET A 11 -8.64 -12.49 -26.95
CA MET A 11 -7.56 -12.89 -26.04
C MET A 11 -8.10 -13.59 -24.79
N LEU A 12 -9.18 -13.08 -24.19
CA LEU A 12 -9.81 -13.68 -23.02
C LEU A 12 -10.44 -15.04 -23.33
N GLU A 13 -11.12 -15.16 -24.46
CA GLU A 13 -11.69 -16.41 -24.94
C GLU A 13 -10.60 -17.47 -25.21
N THR A 14 -9.47 -17.04 -25.77
CA THR A 14 -8.31 -17.92 -26.01
C THR A 14 -7.65 -18.37 -24.70
N ILE A 15 -7.54 -17.50 -23.70
CA ILE A 15 -7.04 -17.88 -22.37
C ILE A 15 -8.00 -18.88 -21.68
N CYS A 16 -9.31 -18.67 -21.79
CA CYS A 16 -10.32 -19.58 -21.27
C CYS A 16 -10.31 -20.95 -21.96
N ASP A 17 -10.11 -21.00 -23.28
CA ASP A 17 -9.98 -22.25 -24.04
C ASP A 17 -8.73 -23.05 -23.62
N ILE A 18 -7.61 -22.36 -23.44
CA ILE A 18 -6.35 -22.96 -22.95
C ILE A 18 -6.53 -23.51 -21.54
N LYS A 19 -7.13 -22.72 -20.62
CA LYS A 19 -7.41 -23.12 -19.24
C LYS A 19 -8.27 -24.38 -19.17
N ASN A 20 -9.23 -24.52 -20.08
CA ASN A 20 -10.16 -25.65 -20.11
C ASN A 20 -9.71 -26.79 -21.04
N ASN A 21 -8.46 -26.73 -21.53
CA ASN A 21 -7.84 -27.72 -22.41
C ASN A 21 -8.71 -28.10 -23.63
N LYS A 22 -9.46 -27.11 -24.15
CA LYS A 22 -10.28 -27.30 -25.36
C LYS A 22 -9.37 -27.24 -26.58
N LYS A 23 -9.08 -28.40 -27.17
CA LYS A 23 -8.35 -28.47 -28.45
C LYS A 23 -9.21 -27.88 -29.56
N ARG A 24 -8.85 -26.71 -30.06
CA ARG A 24 -9.45 -26.17 -31.28
C ARG A 24 -9.12 -27.08 -32.47
N PRO A 25 -10.05 -27.30 -33.42
CA PRO A 25 -9.73 -27.96 -34.67
C PRO A 25 -8.63 -27.17 -35.40
N LYS A 26 -7.68 -27.87 -36.03
CA LYS A 26 -6.49 -27.33 -36.72
C LYS A 26 -6.80 -25.97 -37.36
N GLU A 27 -6.23 -24.90 -36.80
CA GLU A 27 -6.34 -23.56 -37.35
C GLU A 27 -5.77 -23.50 -38.77
N ASP A 28 -6.48 -22.77 -39.64
CA ASP A 28 -6.17 -22.61 -41.06
C ASP A 28 -4.79 -21.91 -41.25
N PRO A 29 -3.82 -22.52 -41.96
CA PRO A 29 -2.46 -21.98 -42.14
C PRO A 29 -2.38 -20.57 -42.77
N GLY A 30 -3.48 -20.05 -43.31
CA GLY A 30 -3.58 -18.74 -43.96
C GLY A 30 -3.33 -17.54 -43.04
N HIS A 31 -3.68 -17.62 -41.75
CA HIS A 31 -3.45 -16.51 -40.81
C HIS A 31 -1.95 -16.28 -40.55
N HIS A 32 -1.19 -17.36 -40.44
CA HIS A 32 0.25 -17.32 -40.22
C HIS A 32 1.02 -16.76 -41.42
N THR A 33 0.54 -16.99 -42.65
CA THR A 33 1.18 -16.49 -43.87
C THR A 33 1.05 -14.98 -44.04
N ARG A 34 -0.08 -14.39 -43.62
CA ARG A 34 -0.31 -12.94 -43.68
C ARG A 34 0.54 -12.18 -42.66
N ILE A 35 0.62 -12.70 -41.44
CA ILE A 35 1.48 -12.17 -40.38
C ILE A 35 2.96 -12.31 -40.77
N LYS A 36 3.36 -13.45 -41.34
CA LYS A 36 4.72 -13.68 -41.86
C LYS A 36 5.11 -12.69 -42.94
N LYS A 37 4.25 -12.44 -43.94
CA LYS A 37 4.49 -11.43 -44.98
C LYS A 37 4.58 -10.01 -44.43
N TRP A 38 3.78 -9.70 -43.42
CA TRP A 38 3.81 -8.39 -42.75
C TRP A 38 5.11 -8.19 -41.97
N LEU A 39 5.55 -9.17 -41.17
CA LEU A 39 6.83 -9.14 -40.46
C LEU A 39 8.03 -9.04 -41.41
N GLN A 40 8.02 -9.79 -42.52
CA GLN A 40 9.08 -9.74 -43.54
C GLN A 40 9.19 -8.36 -44.22
N LYS A 41 8.08 -7.64 -44.38
CA LYS A 41 8.07 -6.29 -44.97
C LYS A 41 8.71 -5.23 -44.07
N LEU A 42 8.76 -5.46 -42.76
CA LEU A 42 9.29 -4.48 -41.82
C LEU A 42 10.83 -4.40 -41.83
N ARG A 43 11.53 -5.31 -42.54
CA ARG A 43 13.00 -5.36 -42.64
C ARG A 43 13.70 -5.25 -41.28
N VAL A 44 13.12 -5.82 -40.23
CA VAL A 44 13.69 -5.75 -38.89
C VAL A 44 14.31 -7.09 -38.55
N GLU A 45 15.60 -7.22 -38.85
CA GLU A 45 16.39 -8.41 -38.49
C GLU A 45 16.63 -8.50 -36.96
N ASP A 46 16.40 -7.39 -36.24
CA ASP A 46 16.80 -7.22 -34.83
C ASP A 46 15.63 -7.02 -33.82
N VAL A 47 14.37 -7.33 -34.13
CA VAL A 47 13.32 -7.29 -33.09
C VAL A 47 13.51 -8.45 -32.12
N LEU A 48 14.13 -8.17 -30.97
CA LEU A 48 14.15 -9.04 -29.82
C LEU A 48 12.80 -8.93 -29.09
N ILE A 49 11.81 -9.73 -29.47
CA ILE A 49 10.68 -9.97 -28.58
C ILE A 49 11.23 -10.79 -27.41
N ARG A 50 11.50 -10.13 -26.28
CA ARG A 50 12.06 -10.75 -25.05
C ARG A 50 13.28 -11.64 -25.32
N GLY A 51 14.21 -11.21 -26.16
CA GLY A 51 15.47 -11.93 -26.39
C GLY A 51 15.43 -13.07 -27.41
N LEU A 52 14.30 -13.30 -28.09
CA LEU A 52 14.19 -14.30 -29.16
C LEU A 52 14.62 -13.72 -30.52
N LYS A 53 15.74 -14.21 -31.05
CA LYS A 53 16.21 -13.88 -32.42
C LYS A 53 15.43 -14.66 -33.47
N TRP A 54 15.22 -14.04 -34.64
CA TRP A 54 14.52 -14.66 -35.78
C TRP A 54 15.12 -16.01 -36.20
N SER A 55 16.45 -16.16 -36.14
CA SER A 55 17.14 -17.42 -36.41
C SER A 55 16.69 -18.57 -35.51
N LYS A 56 16.35 -18.30 -34.23
CA LYS A 56 15.81 -19.30 -33.31
C LYS A 56 14.36 -19.70 -33.61
N LEU A 57 13.58 -18.83 -34.26
CA LEU A 57 12.20 -19.11 -34.68
C LEU A 57 12.15 -19.98 -35.95
N VAL A 58 13.19 -19.91 -36.78
CA VAL A 58 13.30 -20.65 -38.04
C VAL A 58 14.05 -21.98 -37.87
N ASP A 59 14.64 -22.23 -36.69
CA ASP A 59 15.41 -23.43 -36.38
C ASP A 59 14.52 -24.70 -36.51
N PRO A 60 14.87 -25.64 -37.43
CA PRO A 60 14.11 -26.86 -37.63
C PRO A 60 14.18 -27.83 -36.44
N GLU A 61 15.18 -27.74 -35.54
CA GLU A 61 15.36 -28.67 -34.41
C GLU A 61 14.61 -28.30 -33.12
N LYS A 62 13.96 -27.12 -33.04
CA LYS A 62 12.98 -26.72 -32.00
C LYS A 62 13.30 -27.11 -30.53
N LYS A 63 14.58 -27.16 -30.13
CA LYS A 63 14.95 -27.45 -28.74
C LYS A 63 14.58 -26.27 -27.82
N GLY A 64 13.71 -26.51 -26.84
CA GLY A 64 13.37 -25.55 -25.77
C GLY A 64 12.13 -24.67 -25.98
N GLN A 65 11.24 -25.00 -26.91
CA GLN A 65 10.04 -24.21 -27.23
C GLN A 65 8.76 -24.87 -26.67
N TRP A 66 8.53 -24.74 -25.36
CA TRP A 66 7.45 -25.38 -24.60
C TRP A 66 6.01 -25.09 -25.07
N TRP A 67 5.82 -24.13 -25.99
CA TRP A 67 4.53 -23.79 -26.61
C TRP A 67 4.25 -24.53 -27.93
N LEU A 68 5.11 -25.44 -28.37
CA LEU A 68 4.88 -26.31 -29.53
C LEU A 68 4.50 -27.71 -29.06
N SER A 69 3.22 -28.08 -29.20
CA SER A 69 2.76 -29.46 -28.98
C SER A 69 3.39 -30.40 -30.00
N GLY A 70 4.36 -31.19 -29.55
CA GLY A 70 5.02 -32.21 -30.35
C GLY A 70 6.08 -32.92 -29.52
N ASP A 71 5.62 -33.90 -28.75
CA ASP A 71 6.36 -35.05 -28.21
C ASP A 71 7.68 -34.80 -27.48
N MET A 72 7.63 -34.75 -26.15
CA MET A 72 8.80 -34.93 -25.27
C MET A 72 8.40 -35.78 -24.07
N ALA A 73 8.77 -37.06 -24.10
CA ALA A 73 8.54 -38.03 -23.03
C ALA A 73 9.50 -37.89 -21.83
N SER A 74 9.98 -36.68 -21.49
CA SER A 74 11.02 -36.51 -20.46
C SER A 74 10.82 -35.37 -19.44
N THR A 75 9.59 -34.89 -19.23
CA THR A 75 9.31 -33.90 -18.15
C THR A 75 8.06 -34.23 -17.32
N MET A 76 7.77 -35.50 -17.03
CA MET A 76 6.67 -35.82 -16.09
C MET A 76 7.02 -35.54 -14.62
N ASP A 77 8.30 -35.65 -14.23
CA ASP A 77 8.69 -35.44 -12.82
C ASP A 77 8.69 -33.95 -12.44
N ASN A 78 9.20 -33.06 -13.29
CA ASN A 78 9.14 -31.61 -13.07
C ASN A 78 7.69 -31.08 -13.01
N VAL A 79 6.76 -31.67 -13.77
CA VAL A 79 5.35 -31.24 -13.78
C VAL A 79 4.62 -31.68 -12.50
N LYS A 80 4.91 -32.88 -12.00
CA LYS A 80 4.34 -33.37 -10.72
C LYS A 80 4.83 -32.56 -9.53
N GLU A 81 6.12 -32.21 -9.50
CA GLU A 81 6.70 -31.42 -8.41
C GLU A 81 6.11 -29.99 -8.38
N VAL A 82 6.02 -29.33 -9.54
CA VAL A 82 5.39 -28.01 -9.66
C VAL A 82 3.91 -28.06 -9.27
N ALA A 83 3.14 -29.07 -9.73
CA ALA A 83 1.74 -29.23 -9.32
C ALA A 83 1.60 -29.41 -7.81
N SER A 84 2.48 -30.21 -7.19
CA SER A 84 2.47 -30.46 -5.75
C SER A 84 2.79 -29.20 -4.92
N ASN A 85 3.64 -28.32 -5.45
CA ASN A 85 3.95 -27.04 -4.80
C ASN A 85 2.78 -26.06 -4.92
N ILE A 86 2.11 -26.02 -6.07
CA ILE A 86 0.90 -25.21 -6.27
C ILE A 86 -0.21 -25.67 -5.32
N ASP A 87 -0.43 -26.98 -5.17
CA ASP A 87 -1.45 -27.52 -4.26
C ASP A 87 -1.17 -27.14 -2.79
N LYS A 88 0.10 -27.12 -2.39
CA LYS A 88 0.51 -26.65 -1.05
C LYS A 88 0.27 -25.15 -0.87
N GLU A 89 0.65 -24.32 -1.84
CA GLU A 89 0.42 -22.88 -1.81
C GLU A 89 -1.08 -22.53 -1.75
N VAL A 90 -1.91 -23.27 -2.50
CA VAL A 90 -3.38 -23.11 -2.49
C VAL A 90 -3.95 -23.48 -1.12
N LEU A 91 -3.48 -24.58 -0.52
CA LEU A 91 -3.91 -25.01 0.81
C LEU A 91 -3.52 -23.98 1.89
N GLU A 92 -2.31 -23.44 1.81
CA GLU A 92 -1.84 -22.39 2.71
C GLU A 92 -2.67 -21.12 2.56
N ALA A 93 -2.92 -20.66 1.33
CA ALA A 93 -3.78 -19.51 1.07
C ALA A 93 -5.19 -19.70 1.64
N GLN A 94 -5.76 -20.90 1.51
CA GLN A 94 -7.07 -21.22 2.06
C GLN A 94 -7.09 -21.21 3.59
N LYS A 95 -6.02 -21.70 4.23
CA LYS A 95 -5.83 -21.60 5.68
C LYS A 95 -5.73 -20.15 6.15
N MET A 96 -5.01 -19.30 5.40
CA MET A 96 -4.90 -17.87 5.71
C MET A 96 -6.26 -17.15 5.63
N LEU A 97 -7.10 -17.50 4.66
CA LEU A 97 -8.46 -16.96 4.55
C LEU A 97 -9.36 -17.39 5.72
N GLN A 98 -9.22 -18.63 6.21
CA GLN A 98 -9.96 -19.10 7.39
C GLN A 98 -9.53 -18.35 8.66
N LEU A 99 -8.22 -18.14 8.85
CA LEU A 99 -7.70 -17.35 9.97
C LEU A 99 -8.18 -15.89 9.90
N ALA A 100 -8.19 -15.28 8.71
CA ALA A 100 -8.74 -13.94 8.51
C ALA A 100 -10.21 -13.87 8.95
N ALA A 101 -11.02 -14.84 8.54
CA ALA A 101 -12.43 -14.92 8.92
C ALA A 101 -12.62 -15.06 10.44
N ALA A 102 -11.79 -15.88 11.10
CA ALA A 102 -11.81 -16.02 12.56
C ALA A 102 -11.50 -14.69 13.28
N GLN A 103 -10.64 -13.85 12.69
CA GLN A 103 -10.34 -12.49 13.16
C GLN A 103 -11.35 -11.43 12.73
N ARG A 104 -12.54 -11.84 12.24
CA ARG A 104 -13.61 -10.95 11.76
C ARG A 104 -13.19 -10.04 10.59
N MET A 105 -12.20 -10.46 9.80
CA MET A 105 -11.81 -9.80 8.54
C MET A 105 -12.80 -10.23 7.44
N ASN A 106 -13.98 -9.61 7.44
CA ASN A 106 -15.13 -10.03 6.64
C ASN A 106 -15.21 -9.43 5.23
N THR A 107 -14.44 -8.37 4.94
CA THR A 107 -14.38 -7.73 3.61
C THR A 107 -13.18 -8.24 2.82
N ASP A 108 -13.27 -8.22 1.48
CA ASP A 108 -12.14 -8.60 0.62
C ASP A 108 -10.89 -7.78 0.92
N ALA A 109 -11.04 -6.48 1.16
CA ALA A 109 -9.94 -5.61 1.56
C ALA A 109 -9.30 -6.04 2.89
N ARG A 110 -10.11 -6.34 3.92
CA ARG A 110 -9.60 -6.79 5.23
C ARG A 110 -8.92 -8.15 5.14
N ARG A 111 -9.47 -9.08 4.36
CA ARG A 111 -8.86 -10.39 4.09
C ARG A 111 -7.54 -10.24 3.34
N ALA A 112 -7.49 -9.38 2.32
CA ALA A 112 -6.28 -9.11 1.57
C ALA A 112 -5.17 -8.53 2.45
N VAL A 113 -5.50 -7.52 3.27
CA VAL A 113 -4.54 -6.95 4.25
C VAL A 113 -4.05 -8.02 5.22
N PHE A 114 -4.95 -8.84 5.78
CA PHE A 114 -4.56 -9.92 6.69
C PHE A 114 -3.61 -10.92 6.03
N CYS A 115 -3.96 -11.41 4.83
CA CYS A 115 -3.11 -12.36 4.12
C CYS A 115 -1.74 -11.75 3.82
N ILE A 116 -1.68 -10.52 3.33
CA ILE A 116 -0.42 -9.83 3.03
C ILE A 116 0.47 -9.69 4.27
N VAL A 117 -0.09 -9.26 5.40
CA VAL A 117 0.68 -9.06 6.64
C VAL A 117 1.16 -10.40 7.22
N MET A 118 0.32 -11.43 7.15
CA MET A 118 0.61 -12.71 7.79
C MET A 118 1.45 -13.65 6.91
N SER A 119 1.52 -13.40 5.60
CA SER A 119 2.38 -14.12 4.65
C SER A 119 3.54 -13.28 4.12
N GLY A 120 3.78 -12.10 4.70
CA GLY A 120 4.88 -11.22 4.30
C GLY A 120 6.22 -11.78 4.75
N GLU A 121 7.21 -11.79 3.86
CA GLU A 121 8.56 -12.29 4.20
C GLU A 121 9.30 -11.26 5.07
N ASP A 122 9.18 -9.99 4.70
CA ASP A 122 9.71 -8.85 5.44
C ASP A 122 8.76 -7.65 5.35
N TYR A 123 9.13 -6.55 6.02
CA TYR A 123 8.32 -5.34 6.05
C TYR A 123 8.30 -4.57 4.72
N ILE A 124 9.32 -4.72 3.86
CA ILE A 124 9.39 -4.09 2.53
C ILE A 124 8.44 -4.80 1.57
N ASP A 125 8.51 -6.13 1.50
CA ASP A 125 7.60 -6.99 0.73
C ASP A 125 6.14 -6.76 1.15
N THR A 126 5.89 -6.76 2.46
CA THR A 126 4.56 -6.46 3.02
C THR A 126 4.10 -5.07 2.61
N PHE A 127 4.97 -4.06 2.69
CA PHE A 127 4.66 -2.68 2.33
C PHE A 127 4.34 -2.54 0.84
N GLU A 128 5.14 -3.12 -0.05
CA GLU A 128 4.88 -3.11 -1.49
C GLU A 128 3.55 -3.79 -1.85
N LYS A 129 3.27 -4.95 -1.23
CA LYS A 129 2.00 -5.66 -1.42
C LYS A 129 0.81 -4.85 -0.92
N LEU A 130 0.93 -4.17 0.23
CA LEU A 130 -0.11 -3.29 0.75
C LEU A 130 -0.34 -2.06 -0.13
N LEU A 131 0.71 -1.48 -0.71
CA LEU A 131 0.58 -0.36 -1.64
C LEU A 131 -0.22 -0.74 -2.90
N ARG A 132 -0.07 -1.98 -3.38
CA ARG A 132 -0.82 -2.49 -4.55
C ARG A 132 -2.33 -2.63 -4.29
N LEU A 133 -2.78 -2.63 -3.03
CA LEU A 133 -4.21 -2.66 -2.71
C LEU A 133 -4.91 -1.30 -2.92
N ASP A 134 -4.15 -0.23 -3.13
CA ASP A 134 -4.65 1.15 -3.35
C ASP A 134 -5.77 1.57 -2.38
N LEU A 135 -5.57 1.26 -1.09
CA LEU A 135 -6.56 1.56 -0.07
C LEU A 135 -6.55 3.06 0.24
N HIS A 136 -7.68 3.72 -0.01
CA HIS A 136 -7.89 5.12 0.35
C HIS A 136 -8.40 5.28 1.79
N GLY A 137 -8.23 6.48 2.36
CA GLY A 137 -8.93 6.88 3.59
C GLY A 137 -8.13 6.86 4.90
N LYS A 138 -6.80 6.93 4.85
CA LYS A 138 -5.91 6.95 6.04
C LYS A 138 -6.33 7.98 7.12
N GLN A 139 -6.81 9.15 6.70
CA GLN A 139 -7.27 10.21 7.63
C GLN A 139 -8.60 9.83 8.32
N PHE A 140 -9.55 9.25 7.60
CA PHE A 140 -10.86 8.86 8.16
C PHE A 140 -10.70 7.76 9.22
N CYS A 141 -9.81 6.79 8.98
CA CYS A 141 -9.52 5.73 9.95
C CYS A 141 -9.03 6.27 11.30
N LEU A 142 -8.13 7.27 11.30
CA LEU A 142 -7.69 7.89 12.55
C LEU A 142 -8.82 8.64 13.25
N TRP A 143 -9.64 9.38 12.50
CA TRP A 143 -10.76 10.11 13.09
C TRP A 143 -11.77 9.19 13.76
N ASP A 144 -12.05 8.02 13.18
CA ASP A 144 -12.93 7.04 13.82
C ASP A 144 -12.34 6.52 15.13
N HIS A 145 -11.03 6.26 15.17
CA HIS A 145 -10.36 5.89 16.43
C HIS A 145 -10.36 7.03 17.47
N PHE A 146 -10.25 8.30 17.04
CA PHE A 146 -10.32 9.45 17.94
C PHE A 146 -11.69 9.62 18.60
N LYS A 147 -12.77 9.23 17.90
CA LYS A 147 -14.14 9.21 18.46
C LYS A 147 -14.28 8.16 19.56
N GLU A 148 -13.57 7.02 19.44
CA GLU A 148 -13.65 5.90 20.37
C GLU A 148 -12.66 5.98 21.55
N LEU A 149 -11.87 7.05 21.67
CA LEU A 149 -10.84 7.18 22.72
C LEU A 149 -11.39 7.01 24.14
N GLU A 150 -12.62 7.40 24.39
CA GLU A 150 -13.23 7.30 25.72
C GLU A 150 -13.41 5.83 26.15
N LEU A 151 -13.68 4.94 25.19
CA LEU A 151 -13.89 3.50 25.45
C LEU A 151 -12.62 2.68 25.22
N MET A 152 -11.59 3.28 24.63
CA MET A 152 -10.36 2.58 24.25
C MET A 152 -9.54 2.13 25.47
N GLN A 153 -9.00 0.91 25.42
CA GLN A 153 -8.03 0.43 26.41
C GLN A 153 -6.74 1.27 26.39
N HIS A 154 -6.14 1.48 27.57
CA HIS A 154 -4.96 2.36 27.72
C HIS A 154 -3.79 1.99 26.81
N THR A 155 -3.43 0.70 26.74
CA THR A 155 -2.34 0.21 25.87
C THR A 155 -2.63 0.46 24.39
N ARG A 156 -3.89 0.25 23.96
CA ARG A 156 -4.30 0.53 22.58
C ARG A 156 -4.21 2.01 22.25
N SER A 157 -4.62 2.88 23.19
CA SER A 157 -4.51 4.33 23.05
C SER A 157 -3.05 4.79 22.96
N LEU A 158 -2.15 4.22 23.77
CA LEU A 158 -0.71 4.46 23.72
C LEU A 158 -0.12 4.09 22.36
N HIS A 159 -0.39 2.87 21.88
CA HIS A 159 0.10 2.41 20.58
C HIS A 159 -0.42 3.26 19.43
N LEU A 160 -1.70 3.64 19.48
CA LEU A 160 -2.30 4.53 18.49
C LEU A 160 -1.63 5.91 18.49
N ALA A 161 -1.36 6.48 19.66
CA ALA A 161 -0.70 7.77 19.79
C ALA A 161 0.72 7.75 19.19
N LYS A 162 1.51 6.72 19.50
CA LYS A 162 2.85 6.53 18.94
C LYS A 162 2.82 6.30 17.43
N PHE A 163 1.90 5.48 16.96
CA PHE A 163 1.71 5.24 15.53
C PHE A 163 1.31 6.51 14.77
N ALA A 164 0.40 7.32 15.34
CA ALA A 164 0.03 8.61 14.77
C ALA A 164 1.23 9.58 14.74
N ALA A 165 2.05 9.63 15.80
CA ALA A 165 3.27 10.42 15.83
C ALA A 165 4.25 10.02 14.72
N GLU A 166 4.49 8.72 14.52
CA GLU A 166 5.34 8.21 13.43
C GLU A 166 4.80 8.57 12.04
N MET A 167 3.48 8.49 11.83
CA MET A 167 2.85 8.90 10.56
C MET A 167 2.99 10.41 10.28
N LEU A 168 2.97 11.24 11.32
CA LEU A 168 3.21 12.68 11.21
C LEU A 168 4.70 12.96 10.93
N ALA A 169 5.60 12.26 11.62
CA ALA A 169 7.05 12.40 11.47
C ALA A 169 7.55 11.94 10.09
N SER A 170 6.97 10.88 9.54
CA SER A 170 7.23 10.41 8.18
C SER A 170 6.51 11.23 7.09
N PHE A 171 5.74 12.25 7.47
CA PHE A 171 4.91 13.06 6.59
C PHE A 171 3.87 12.27 5.76
N THR A 172 3.58 11.03 6.18
CA THR A 172 2.49 10.21 5.61
C THR A 172 1.14 10.87 5.86
N LEU A 173 1.02 11.60 6.98
CA LEU A 173 -0.12 12.44 7.32
C LEU A 173 0.33 13.85 7.68
N SER A 174 -0.52 14.82 7.33
CA SER A 174 -0.38 16.19 7.80
C SER A 174 -0.93 16.33 9.21
N LEU A 175 -0.32 17.22 10.00
CA LEU A 175 -0.82 17.62 11.33
C LEU A 175 -2.26 18.16 11.28
N ALA A 176 -2.73 18.60 10.10
CA ALA A 176 -4.12 18.95 9.84
C ALA A 176 -5.14 17.85 10.19
N VAL A 177 -4.70 16.59 10.31
CA VAL A 177 -5.55 15.48 10.78
C VAL A 177 -6.11 15.73 12.18
N LEU A 178 -5.46 16.56 13.00
CA LEU A 178 -5.91 16.88 14.36
C LEU A 178 -7.03 17.95 14.41
N LYS A 179 -7.41 18.55 13.26
CA LYS A 179 -8.46 19.59 13.22
C LYS A 179 -9.81 19.12 13.76
N SER A 180 -10.11 17.83 13.66
CA SER A 180 -11.37 17.23 14.11
C SER A 180 -11.44 16.99 15.63
N VAL A 181 -10.32 17.16 16.35
CA VAL A 181 -10.21 16.87 17.79
C VAL A 181 -10.56 18.09 18.65
N GLU A 182 -10.51 19.31 18.07
CA GLU A 182 -10.79 20.57 18.76
C GLU A 182 -10.00 20.72 20.08
N LEU A 183 -8.66 20.59 20.00
CA LEU A 183 -7.73 20.64 21.15
C LEU A 183 -7.80 21.94 21.99
N GLY A 184 -8.49 22.98 21.51
CA GLY A 184 -8.73 24.22 22.24
C GLY A 184 -10.01 24.25 23.07
N ASP A 185 -10.97 23.33 22.86
CA ASP A 185 -12.22 23.29 23.63
C ASP A 185 -12.06 22.39 24.86
N ILE A 186 -11.88 23.01 26.02
CA ILE A 186 -11.74 22.34 27.32
C ILE A 186 -12.92 21.40 27.60
N ARG A 187 -14.12 21.70 27.09
CA ARG A 187 -15.32 20.86 27.31
C ARG A 187 -15.23 19.50 26.62
N GLN A 188 -14.43 19.40 25.57
CA GLN A 188 -14.23 18.15 24.81
C GLN A 188 -12.98 17.36 25.24
N LEU A 189 -12.19 17.91 26.16
CA LEU A 189 -10.94 17.32 26.66
C LEU A 189 -11.17 16.48 27.92
N THR A 190 -11.68 15.26 27.74
CA THR A 190 -11.76 14.28 28.81
C THR A 190 -10.35 13.83 29.27
N PRO A 191 -10.18 13.30 30.50
CA PRO A 191 -8.88 12.80 30.95
C PRO A 191 -8.25 11.76 30.01
N ARG A 192 -9.06 10.90 29.39
CA ARG A 192 -8.60 9.91 28.41
C ARG A 192 -8.10 10.55 27.12
N ARG A 193 -8.83 11.56 26.61
CA ARG A 193 -8.39 12.35 25.44
C ARG A 193 -7.12 13.13 25.73
N ILE A 194 -7.04 13.82 26.87
CA ILE A 194 -5.85 14.55 27.30
C ILE A 194 -4.64 13.61 27.31
N MET A 195 -4.78 12.44 27.96
CA MET A 195 -3.69 11.46 28.01
C MET A 195 -3.27 10.99 26.61
N HIS A 196 -4.23 10.69 25.73
CA HIS A 196 -3.94 10.26 24.35
C HIS A 196 -3.11 11.29 23.57
N PHE A 197 -3.59 12.53 23.50
CA PHE A 197 -2.90 13.57 22.72
C PHE A 197 -1.61 14.02 23.39
N ARG A 198 -1.51 13.93 24.72
CA ARG A 198 -0.25 14.09 25.43
C ARG A 198 0.79 13.07 24.97
N MET A 199 0.45 11.78 24.97
CA MET A 199 1.37 10.72 24.51
C MET A 199 1.79 10.93 23.04
N LEU A 200 0.88 11.41 22.20
CA LEU A 200 1.16 11.72 20.80
C LEU A 200 2.20 12.85 20.68
N PHE A 201 2.00 13.98 21.37
CA PHE A 201 2.94 15.10 21.32
C PHE A 201 4.26 14.80 22.02
N GLU A 202 4.25 14.07 23.13
CA GLU A 202 5.48 13.62 23.80
C GLU A 202 6.30 12.71 22.87
N ALA A 203 5.66 11.78 22.16
CA ALA A 203 6.33 10.97 21.13
C ALA A 203 6.90 11.84 19.98
N LEU A 204 6.18 12.89 19.55
CA LEU A 204 6.71 13.84 18.56
C LEU A 204 7.93 14.61 19.07
N PHE A 205 8.05 14.84 20.38
CA PHE A 205 9.17 15.57 20.97
C PHE A 205 10.44 14.73 21.14
N GLU A 206 10.35 13.41 20.93
CA GLU A 206 11.53 12.53 20.86
C GLU A 206 12.34 12.76 19.58
N TYR A 207 11.74 13.33 18.51
CA TYR A 207 12.46 13.65 17.28
C TYR A 207 13.30 14.94 17.36
N SER A 208 14.15 15.14 16.35
CA SER A 208 15.00 16.33 16.24
C SER A 208 14.20 17.63 16.08
N ASP A 209 14.75 18.75 16.56
CA ASP A 209 14.09 20.07 16.48
C ASP A 209 13.77 20.48 15.04
N LYS A 210 14.65 20.10 14.09
CA LYS A 210 14.44 20.29 12.66
C LYS A 210 13.20 19.54 12.16
N LEU A 211 13.04 18.28 12.54
CA LEU A 211 11.87 17.51 12.12
C LEU A 211 10.58 18.06 12.74
N ILE A 212 10.61 18.39 14.03
CA ILE A 212 9.51 19.04 14.74
C ILE A 212 9.14 20.36 14.03
N TRP A 213 10.11 21.21 13.72
CA TRP A 213 9.87 22.43 12.97
C TRP A 213 9.13 22.17 11.66
N ASN A 214 9.58 21.18 10.89
CA ASN A 214 9.01 20.84 9.59
C ASN A 214 7.58 20.29 9.70
N ILE A 215 7.27 19.48 10.71
CA ILE A 215 5.91 18.95 10.95
C ILE A 215 4.94 20.10 11.22
N PHE A 216 5.29 21.01 12.12
CA PHE A 216 4.38 22.06 12.59
C PHE A 216 4.29 23.25 11.63
N THR A 217 5.36 23.56 10.87
CA THR A 217 5.34 24.64 9.86
C THR A 217 4.32 24.38 8.74
N ARG A 218 4.09 23.11 8.37
CA ARG A 218 3.18 22.76 7.27
C ARG A 218 1.73 23.21 7.50
N VAL A 219 1.30 23.39 8.75
CA VAL A 219 -0.04 23.91 9.07
C VAL A 219 -0.07 25.43 9.32
N ALA A 220 1.09 26.08 9.42
CA ALA A 220 1.21 27.53 9.58
C ALA A 220 0.72 28.31 8.35
N VAL A 221 1.01 27.76 7.16
CA VAL A 221 0.72 28.42 5.88
C VAL A 221 -0.77 28.43 5.53
N THR A 222 -1.56 27.50 6.08
CA THR A 222 -3.00 27.37 5.74
C THR A 222 -3.85 28.22 6.69
N PRO A 223 -4.53 29.30 6.22
CA PRO A 223 -5.32 30.17 7.09
C PRO A 223 -6.44 29.43 7.82
N ASP A 224 -7.14 28.53 7.14
CA ASP A 224 -8.26 27.73 7.68
C ASP A 224 -7.87 26.86 8.89
N LEU A 225 -6.58 26.63 9.12
CA LEU A 225 -6.07 25.85 10.25
C LEU A 225 -5.70 26.72 11.47
N GLU A 226 -6.03 28.02 11.47
CA GLU A 226 -5.71 28.91 12.58
C GLU A 226 -6.24 28.42 13.94
N SER A 227 -7.50 27.99 14.01
CA SER A 227 -8.08 27.42 15.23
C SER A 227 -7.35 26.16 15.69
N LEU A 228 -6.88 25.33 14.75
CA LEU A 228 -6.06 24.16 15.06
C LEU A 228 -4.72 24.58 15.66
N ARG A 229 -4.04 25.58 15.09
CA ARG A 229 -2.74 26.06 15.61
C ARG A 229 -2.86 26.58 17.03
N HIS A 230 -3.87 27.41 17.29
CA HIS A 230 -4.16 27.90 18.64
C HIS A 230 -4.51 26.77 19.61
N GLY A 231 -5.33 25.80 19.18
CA GLY A 231 -5.67 24.63 19.98
C GLY A 231 -4.45 23.77 20.34
N ILE A 232 -3.54 23.57 19.39
CA ILE A 232 -2.27 22.85 19.61
C ILE A 232 -1.38 23.62 20.61
N GLU A 233 -1.19 24.93 20.40
CA GLU A 233 -0.38 25.75 21.30
C GLU A 233 -0.93 25.72 22.74
N PHE A 234 -2.25 25.91 22.88
CA PHE A 234 -2.94 25.83 24.16
C PHE A 234 -2.74 24.47 24.81
N PHE A 235 -3.03 23.39 24.09
CA PHE A 235 -2.99 22.04 24.63
C PHE A 235 -1.59 21.66 25.14
N ILE A 236 -0.54 21.89 24.34
CA ILE A 236 0.83 21.56 24.73
C ILE A 236 1.24 22.38 25.96
N LYS A 237 0.93 23.68 25.98
CA LYS A 237 1.25 24.56 27.12
C LYS A 237 0.55 24.08 28.39
N GLU A 238 -0.74 23.80 28.32
CA GLU A 238 -1.59 23.51 29.47
C GLU A 238 -1.37 22.10 30.01
N TYR A 239 -1.32 21.10 29.14
CA TYR A 239 -1.36 19.68 29.55
C TYR A 239 -0.01 18.96 29.46
N ILE A 240 1.03 19.58 28.90
CA ILE A 240 2.37 18.98 28.79
C ILE A 240 3.40 19.82 29.54
N VAL A 241 3.62 21.06 29.11
CA VAL A 241 4.69 21.93 29.64
C VAL A 241 4.51 22.24 31.13
N LYS A 242 3.28 22.49 31.60
CA LYS A 242 3.00 22.71 33.03
C LYS A 242 3.48 21.56 33.92
N THR A 243 3.39 20.32 33.42
CA THR A 243 3.76 19.11 34.18
C THR A 243 5.19 18.65 33.93
N ASN A 244 5.76 18.94 32.76
CA ASN A 244 7.10 18.51 32.38
C ASN A 244 7.86 19.69 31.77
N LYS A 245 8.59 20.41 32.65
CA LYS A 245 9.37 21.60 32.25
C LYS A 245 10.52 21.28 31.30
N ALA A 246 10.98 20.04 31.19
CA ALA A 246 12.06 19.66 30.27
C ALA A 246 11.66 19.85 28.79
N ILE A 247 10.35 19.80 28.49
CA ILE A 247 9.81 19.97 27.13
C ILE A 247 9.74 21.45 26.70
N THR A 248 10.02 22.40 27.59
CA THR A 248 9.85 23.84 27.32
C THR A 248 10.61 24.32 26.07
N GLU A 249 11.84 23.86 25.85
CA GLU A 249 12.62 24.26 24.65
C GLU A 249 12.00 23.70 23.36
N LYS A 250 11.56 22.44 23.37
CA LYS A 250 10.82 21.83 22.24
C LYS A 250 9.53 22.60 21.95
N PHE A 251 8.81 23.02 22.99
CA PHE A 251 7.62 23.83 22.85
C PHE A 251 7.91 25.21 22.21
N ARG A 252 9.05 25.84 22.51
CA ARG A 252 9.44 27.09 21.83
C ARG A 252 9.68 26.88 20.33
N VAL A 253 10.23 25.73 19.93
CA VAL A 253 10.37 25.36 18.51
C VAL A 253 8.98 25.24 17.87
N VAL A 254 8.07 24.48 18.48
CA VAL A 254 6.68 24.33 18.02
C VAL A 254 5.99 25.67 17.87
N LYS A 255 6.04 26.52 18.89
CA LYS A 255 5.39 27.83 18.88
C LYS A 255 5.91 28.72 17.74
N ARG A 256 7.21 28.71 17.48
CA ARG A 256 7.77 29.44 16.33
C ARG A 256 7.33 28.83 15.00
N ALA A 257 7.36 27.51 14.87
CA ALA A 257 6.95 26.80 13.66
C ALA A 257 5.46 27.05 13.32
N LEU A 258 4.57 27.04 14.31
CA LEU A 258 3.14 27.33 14.11
C LEU A 258 2.87 28.77 13.65
N ASN A 259 3.77 29.70 13.94
CA ASN A 259 3.67 31.11 13.53
C ASN A 259 4.52 31.43 12.27
N ASN A 260 5.14 30.43 11.66
CA ASN A 260 5.95 30.59 10.46
C ASN A 260 5.06 30.75 9.21
N ALA A 261 4.53 31.96 9.01
CA ALA A 261 3.67 32.29 7.88
C ALA A 261 4.36 32.13 6.51
N GLU A 262 5.69 32.18 6.47
CA GLU A 262 6.48 31.99 5.25
C GLU A 262 6.56 30.52 4.82
N GLY A 263 6.23 29.57 5.71
CA GLY A 263 6.23 28.14 5.38
C GLY A 263 7.61 27.51 5.18
N ILE A 264 8.68 28.22 5.54
CA ILE A 264 10.06 27.77 5.31
C ILE A 264 10.39 26.56 6.18
N LEU A 265 10.80 25.47 5.54
CA LEU A 265 11.28 24.25 6.20
C LEU A 265 12.77 24.36 6.54
N MET A 266 13.21 23.72 7.62
CA MET A 266 14.61 23.63 8.06
C MET A 266 15.29 22.35 7.59
#